data_AF-A0A2N2M7P3-F1
#
_entry.id   AF-A0A2N2M7P3-F1
#
_cell.length_a   1.000
_cell.length_b   1.000
_cell.length_c   1.000
_cell.angle_alpha   90.00
_cell.angle_beta   90.00
_cell.angle_gamma   90.00
#
_symmetry.space_group_name_H-M   'P 1'
#
loop_
_entity.id
_entity.type
_entity.pdbx_description
1 polymer ?
#
loop_
_entity_poly.entity_id
_entity_poly.type
_entity_poly.pdbx_seq_one_letter_code
_entity_poly.pdbx_strand_id
1 'polypeptide(L)'
;MDKNNSMVKAYLEECSSALLYQTMSEVENDPRIAEVYSRISKTEIEHAEYWKKQAAEKGFPFADYKPDWRTRTLVRLGKRFGTGMILPVLQGMEQTGAIGYGQVPGASAMQAQEQSHGRLLDQITGSITGGMSGGVLMQLEGLHRSTGGNALLHSSW
;
A
#
# COMPACT_ATOMS: atom_id res chain seq x y z
N MET A 1 9.24 -14.66 -22.86
CA MET A 1 8.19 -14.41 -21.84
C MET A 1 6.93 -14.02 -22.58
N ASP A 2 5.90 -14.86 -22.54
CA ASP A 2 4.58 -14.47 -23.02
C ASP A 2 4.02 -13.40 -22.09
N LYS A 3 4.06 -12.14 -22.54
CA LYS A 3 3.50 -10.99 -21.83
C LYS A 3 1.97 -11.07 -21.69
N ASN A 4 1.33 -12.03 -22.37
CA ASN A 4 -0.10 -12.31 -22.30
C ASN A 4 -0.48 -13.26 -21.15
N ASN A 5 0.48 -13.74 -20.35
CA ASN A 5 0.17 -14.52 -19.15
C ASN A 5 -0.20 -13.56 -18.00
N SER A 6 -1.46 -13.64 -17.54
CA SER A 6 -2.00 -12.81 -16.46
C SER A 6 -1.20 -12.90 -15.16
N MET A 7 -0.58 -14.05 -14.86
CA MET A 7 0.23 -14.24 -13.65
C MET A 7 1.57 -13.52 -13.72
N VAL A 8 2.20 -13.54 -14.90
CA VAL A 8 3.46 -12.80 -15.13
C VAL A 8 3.19 -11.30 -15.09
N LYS A 9 2.05 -10.87 -15.64
CA LYS A 9 1.63 -9.46 -15.57
C LYS A 9 1.40 -9.02 -14.12
N ALA A 10 0.63 -9.79 -13.34
CA ALA A 10 0.39 -9.52 -11.92
C ALA A 10 1.71 -9.42 -11.15
N TYR A 11 2.62 -10.39 -11.31
CA TYR A 11 3.95 -10.34 -10.71
C TYR A 11 4.71 -9.03 -10.98
N LEU A 12 4.70 -8.55 -12.24
CA LEU A 12 5.39 -7.31 -12.61
C LEU A 12 4.70 -6.07 -12.04
N GLU A 13 3.37 -6.08 -11.94
CA GLU A 13 2.58 -5.00 -11.33
C GLU A 13 2.88 -4.91 -9.83
N GLU A 14 2.82 -6.03 -9.10
CA GLU A 14 3.17 -6.15 -7.68
C GLU A 14 4.60 -5.67 -7.38
N CYS A 15 5.59 -6.13 -8.15
CA CYS A 15 6.97 -5.68 -7.99
C CYS A 15 7.13 -4.17 -8.24
N SER A 16 6.32 -3.61 -9.16
CA SER A 16 6.34 -2.18 -9.45
C SER A 16 5.69 -1.37 -8.34
N SER A 17 4.53 -1.81 -7.82
CA SER A 17 3.88 -1.22 -6.65
C SER A 17 4.81 -1.23 -5.44
N ALA A 18 5.43 -2.37 -5.14
CA ALA A 18 6.40 -2.53 -4.06
C ALA A 18 7.53 -1.48 -4.13
N LEU A 19 8.11 -1.28 -5.32
CA LEU A 19 9.19 -0.31 -5.53
C LEU A 19 8.71 1.14 -5.38
N LEU A 20 7.49 1.44 -5.84
CA LEU A 20 6.90 2.77 -5.72
C LEU A 20 6.57 3.11 -4.26
N TYR A 21 5.95 2.19 -3.51
CA TYR A 21 5.71 2.36 -2.07
C TYR A 21 7.00 2.49 -1.28
N GLN A 22 8.02 1.68 -1.59
CA GLN A 22 9.34 1.83 -0.96
C GLN A 22 9.92 3.22 -1.24
N THR A 23 9.84 3.69 -2.48
CA THR A 23 10.30 5.04 -2.84
C THR A 23 9.51 6.11 -2.08
N MET A 24 8.20 5.95 -1.93
CA MET A 24 7.37 6.88 -1.16
C MET A 24 7.77 6.91 0.31
N SER A 25 8.08 5.76 0.92
CA SER A 25 8.57 5.71 2.30
C SER A 25 9.90 6.45 2.49
N GLU A 26 10.77 6.45 1.48
CA GLU A 26 12.07 7.12 1.54
C GLU A 26 11.98 8.65 1.42
N VAL A 27 10.94 9.16 0.73
CA VAL A 27 10.80 10.59 0.40
C VAL A 27 9.74 11.30 1.23
N GLU A 28 8.92 10.54 1.95
CA GLU A 28 7.89 11.08 2.85
C GLU A 28 8.53 11.68 4.11
N ASN A 29 8.05 12.84 4.54
CA ASN A 29 8.60 13.56 5.68
C ASN A 29 7.98 13.12 7.00
N ASP A 30 6.70 12.72 7.01
CA ASP A 30 6.06 12.19 8.22
C ASP A 30 6.46 10.72 8.43
N PRO A 31 7.22 10.40 9.50
CA PRO A 31 7.70 9.04 9.73
C PRO A 31 6.56 8.03 9.92
N ARG A 32 5.38 8.46 10.37
CA ARG A 32 4.21 7.58 10.53
C ARG A 32 3.65 7.16 9.19
N ILE A 33 3.59 8.09 8.24
CA ILE A 33 3.12 7.83 6.87
C ILE A 33 4.18 7.03 6.11
N ALA A 34 5.46 7.37 6.27
CA ALA A 34 6.57 6.61 5.71
C ALA A 34 6.55 5.14 6.15
N GLU A 35 6.27 4.87 7.43
CA GLU A 35 6.14 3.50 7.94
C GLU A 35 4.97 2.75 7.29
N VAL A 36 3.83 3.41 7.09
CA VAL A 36 2.68 2.82 6.39
C VAL A 36 3.08 2.40 4.97
N TYR A 37 3.74 3.28 4.21
CA TYR A 37 4.23 2.95 2.87
C TYR A 37 5.24 1.80 2.87
N SER A 38 6.15 1.76 3.85
CA SER A 38 7.11 0.65 3.98
C SER A 38 6.42 -0.69 4.27
N ARG A 39 5.38 -0.69 5.11
CA ARG A 39 4.60 -1.90 5.41
C ARG A 39 3.85 -2.39 4.17
N ILE A 40 3.20 -1.50 3.43
CA ILE A 40 2.52 -1.85 2.19
C ILE A 40 3.51 -2.42 1.18
N SER A 41 4.66 -1.77 0.97
CA SER A 41 5.72 -2.27 0.09
C SER A 41 6.12 -3.71 0.39
N LYS A 42 6.22 -4.10 1.67
CA LYS A 42 6.52 -5.50 2.06
C LYS A 42 5.40 -6.46 1.66
N THR A 43 4.15 -6.07 1.85
CA THR A 43 2.99 -6.88 1.44
C THR A 43 2.96 -7.10 -0.07
N GLU A 44 3.21 -6.08 -0.88
CA GLU A 44 3.31 -6.21 -2.35
C GLU A 44 4.44 -7.17 -2.78
N ILE A 45 5.55 -7.22 -2.03
CA ILE A 45 6.62 -8.20 -2.28
C ILE A 45 6.12 -9.63 -2.00
N GLU A 46 5.36 -9.84 -0.91
CA GLU A 46 4.76 -11.14 -0.60
C GLU A 46 3.76 -11.58 -1.68
N HIS A 47 2.99 -10.64 -2.23
CA HIS A 47 2.08 -10.88 -3.35
C HIS A 47 2.85 -11.24 -4.63
N ALA A 48 3.94 -10.53 -4.93
CA ALA A 48 4.82 -10.88 -6.04
C ALA A 48 5.40 -12.30 -5.89
N GLU A 49 5.85 -12.66 -4.68
CA GLU A 49 6.34 -14.01 -4.40
C GLU A 49 5.27 -15.09 -4.59
N TYR A 50 4.03 -14.80 -4.19
CA TYR A 50 2.89 -15.68 -4.43
C TYR A 50 2.69 -15.93 -5.93
N TRP A 51 2.67 -14.88 -6.76
CA TRP A 51 2.53 -15.03 -8.21
C TRP A 51 3.70 -15.78 -8.84
N LYS A 52 4.91 -15.53 -8.34
CA LYS A 52 6.11 -16.26 -8.78
C LYS A 52 5.99 -17.76 -8.52
N LYS A 53 5.50 -18.16 -7.34
CA LYS A 53 5.24 -19.57 -6.99
C LYS A 53 4.16 -20.17 -7.88
N GLN A 54 3.00 -19.52 -7.99
CA GLN A 54 1.86 -20.00 -8.79
C GLN A 54 2.22 -20.23 -10.27
N ALA A 55 2.98 -19.32 -10.87
CA ALA A 55 3.37 -19.50 -12.27
C ALA A 55 4.55 -20.49 -12.45
N ALA A 56 5.43 -20.63 -11.46
CA ALA A 56 6.44 -21.70 -11.45
C ALA A 56 5.80 -23.09 -11.38
N GLU A 57 4.76 -23.28 -10.56
CA GLU A 57 3.99 -24.54 -10.50
C GLU A 57 3.32 -24.89 -11.84
N LYS A 58 2.96 -23.88 -12.63
CA LYS A 58 2.42 -24.05 -13.98
C LYS A 58 3.49 -24.16 -15.07
N GLY A 59 4.78 -24.21 -14.70
CA GLY A 59 5.90 -24.38 -15.63
C GLY A 59 6.25 -23.14 -16.44
N PHE A 60 5.81 -21.95 -16.03
CA PHE A 60 6.16 -20.71 -16.72
C PHE A 60 7.53 -20.19 -16.25
N PRO A 61 8.46 -19.86 -17.17
CA PRO A 61 9.76 -19.31 -16.80
C PRO A 61 9.63 -17.85 -16.34
N PHE A 62 10.18 -17.55 -15.15
CA PHE A 62 10.36 -16.18 -14.66
C PHE A 62 11.76 -15.67 -14.94
N ALA A 63 11.84 -14.43 -15.41
CA ALA A 63 13.07 -13.64 -15.37
C ALA A 63 13.02 -12.74 -14.12
N ASP A 64 14.18 -12.37 -13.59
CA ASP A 64 14.27 -11.41 -12.49
C ASP A 64 13.57 -10.10 -12.86
N TYR A 65 12.84 -9.54 -11.90
CA TYR A 65 12.14 -8.27 -12.08
C TYR A 65 13.14 -7.16 -12.44
N LYS A 66 12.87 -6.50 -13.56
CA LYS A 66 13.56 -5.29 -13.98
C LYS A 66 12.52 -4.18 -14.10
N PRO A 67 12.63 -3.10 -13.31
CA PRO A 67 11.70 -1.98 -13.40
C PRO A 67 11.67 -1.44 -14.83
N ASP A 68 10.46 -1.28 -15.36
CA ASP A 68 10.29 -0.71 -16.69
C ASP A 68 10.67 0.79 -16.69
N TRP A 69 10.74 1.38 -17.89
CA TRP A 69 11.12 2.78 -18.01
C TRP A 69 10.12 3.72 -17.32
N ARG A 70 8.84 3.34 -17.21
CA ARG A 70 7.77 4.12 -16.58
C ARG A 70 7.98 4.15 -15.07
N THR A 71 8.11 3.00 -14.42
CA THR A 71 8.41 2.86 -12.99
C THR A 71 9.70 3.59 -12.64
N ARG A 72 10.76 3.45 -13.45
CA ARG A 72 12.01 4.20 -13.23
C ARG A 72 11.83 5.71 -13.32
N THR A 73 10.94 6.19 -14.18
CA THR A 73 10.64 7.63 -14.30
C THR A 73 9.87 8.11 -13.08
N LEU A 74 8.86 7.36 -12.63
CA LEU A 74 8.08 7.68 -11.42
C LEU A 74 8.95 7.69 -10.16
N VAL A 75 9.86 6.73 -10.00
CA VAL A 75 10.82 6.72 -8.89
C VAL A 75 11.66 8.00 -8.91
N ARG A 76 12.18 8.41 -10.07
CA ARG A 76 12.98 9.65 -10.18
C ARG A 76 12.15 10.90 -9.86
N LEU A 77 10.91 10.97 -10.36
CA LEU A 77 10.01 12.08 -10.09
C LEU A 77 9.61 12.13 -8.63
N GLY A 78 9.28 10.99 -8.01
CA GLY A 78 8.96 10.90 -6.59
C GLY A 78 10.12 11.32 -5.70
N LYS A 79 11.35 10.91 -6.02
CA LYS A 79 12.55 11.37 -5.31
C LYS A 79 12.80 12.87 -5.44
N ARG A 80 12.32 13.52 -6.50
CA ARG A 80 12.55 14.96 -6.74
C ARG A 80 11.41 15.85 -6.26
N PHE A 81 10.18 15.39 -6.35
CA PHE A 81 8.96 16.18 -6.13
C PHE A 81 8.07 15.65 -5.01
N GLY A 82 8.41 14.50 -4.42
CA GLY A 82 7.68 13.88 -3.31
C GLY A 82 6.62 12.87 -3.75
N THR A 83 5.87 12.38 -2.76
CA THR A 83 4.88 11.28 -2.88
C THR A 83 3.72 11.62 -3.82
N GLY A 84 3.34 12.90 -3.94
CA GLY A 84 2.23 13.36 -4.78
C GLY A 84 2.33 13.03 -6.28
N MET A 85 3.54 12.79 -6.80
CA MET A 85 3.73 12.36 -8.20
C MET A 85 3.48 10.87 -8.41
N ILE A 86 3.53 10.07 -7.35
CA ILE A 86 3.37 8.62 -7.39
C ILE A 86 1.93 8.22 -7.05
N LEU A 87 1.29 8.93 -6.11
CA LEU A 87 -0.05 8.61 -5.58
C LEU A 87 -1.11 8.31 -6.65
N PRO A 88 -1.29 9.12 -7.72
CA PRO A 88 -2.34 8.84 -8.70
C PRO A 88 -2.09 7.57 -9.51
N VAL A 89 -0.82 7.21 -9.71
CA VAL A 89 -0.46 5.99 -10.43
C VAL A 89 -0.74 4.77 -9.56
N LEU A 90 -0.35 4.82 -8.27
CA LEU A 90 -0.63 3.74 -7.33
C LEU A 90 -2.13 3.51 -7.15
N GLN A 91 -2.94 4.56 -6.94
CA GLN A 91 -4.40 4.42 -6.84
C GLN A 91 -5.01 3.69 -8.05
N GLY A 92 -4.53 3.98 -9.27
CA GLY A 92 -4.97 3.26 -10.47
C GLY A 92 -4.51 1.80 -10.51
N MET A 93 -3.33 1.50 -9.98
CA MET A 93 -2.79 0.13 -9.89
C MET A 93 -3.62 -0.72 -8.90
N GLU A 94 -3.88 -0.22 -7.69
CA GLU A 94 -4.69 -0.90 -6.66
C GLU A 94 -6.11 -1.25 -7.15
N GLN A 95 -6.74 -0.31 -7.88
CA GLN A 95 -8.06 -0.55 -8.48
C GLN A 95 -8.03 -1.65 -9.54
N THR A 96 -6.95 -1.72 -10.32
CA THR A 96 -6.79 -2.72 -11.38
C THR A 96 -6.44 -4.09 -10.79
N GLY A 97 -5.57 -4.14 -9.78
CA GLY A 97 -5.20 -5.35 -9.04
C GLY A 97 -6.41 -6.00 -8.37
N ALA A 98 -7.22 -5.19 -7.66
CA ALA A 98 -8.45 -5.66 -7.03
C ALA A 98 -9.46 -6.29 -8.00
N ILE A 99 -9.50 -5.85 -9.26
CA ILE A 99 -10.37 -6.43 -10.31
C ILE A 99 -9.73 -7.70 -10.89
N GLY A 100 -8.42 -7.70 -11.11
CA GLY A 100 -7.67 -8.85 -11.64
C GLY A 100 -7.71 -10.09 -10.73
N TYR A 101 -7.71 -9.88 -9.41
CA TYR A 101 -7.67 -10.96 -8.41
C TYR A 101 -9.00 -11.67 -8.18
N GLY A 102 -10.13 -11.04 -8.49
CA GLY A 102 -11.44 -11.68 -8.40
C GLY A 102 -11.61 -12.90 -9.32
N GLN A 103 -10.71 -13.07 -10.30
CA GLN A 103 -10.74 -14.17 -11.27
C GLN A 103 -9.80 -15.33 -10.92
N VAL A 104 -8.99 -15.22 -9.85
CA VAL A 104 -8.05 -16.28 -9.44
C VAL A 104 -8.52 -16.95 -8.15
N PRO A 105 -8.84 -18.26 -8.18
CA PRO A 105 -9.24 -19.00 -6.99
C PRO A 105 -8.17 -18.92 -5.89
N GLY A 106 -8.57 -18.49 -4.68
CA GLY A 106 -7.68 -18.34 -3.53
C GLY A 106 -7.03 -16.96 -3.34
N ALA A 107 -7.25 -16.01 -4.26
CA ALA A 107 -6.69 -14.65 -4.17
C ALA A 107 -7.59 -13.65 -3.42
N SER A 108 -8.65 -14.11 -2.73
CA SER A 108 -9.62 -13.23 -2.05
C SER A 108 -9.01 -12.42 -0.90
N ALA A 109 -8.04 -12.99 -0.17
CA ALA A 109 -7.31 -12.27 0.86
C ALA A 109 -6.46 -11.13 0.27
N MET A 110 -5.77 -11.40 -0.85
CA MET A 110 -4.98 -10.40 -1.60
C MET A 110 -5.88 -9.28 -2.11
N GLN A 111 -7.03 -9.62 -2.71
CA GLN A 111 -8.01 -8.64 -3.14
C GLN A 111 -8.51 -7.72 -2.01
N ALA A 112 -8.69 -8.27 -0.80
CA ALA A 112 -9.08 -7.46 0.36
C ALA A 112 -7.95 -6.51 0.81
N GLN A 113 -6.68 -6.91 0.64
CA GLN A 113 -5.50 -6.07 0.91
C GLN A 113 -5.41 -4.91 -0.09
N GLU A 114 -5.54 -5.16 -1.40
CA GLU A 114 -5.57 -4.12 -2.44
C GLU A 114 -6.63 -3.05 -2.17
N GLN A 115 -7.85 -3.48 -1.82
CA GLN A 115 -8.92 -2.55 -1.46
C GLN A 115 -8.60 -1.75 -0.20
N SER A 116 -7.87 -2.35 0.75
CA SER A 116 -7.43 -1.65 1.95
C SER A 116 -6.35 -0.62 1.65
N HIS A 117 -5.39 -0.94 0.77
CA HIS A 117 -4.37 0.01 0.31
C HIS A 117 -5.00 1.21 -0.37
N GLY A 118 -5.93 0.99 -1.32
CA GLY A 118 -6.66 2.07 -1.98
C GLY A 118 -7.40 3.00 -0.99
N ARG A 119 -8.12 2.42 -0.02
CA ARG A 119 -8.80 3.22 1.03
C ARG A 119 -7.83 4.02 1.90
N LEU A 120 -6.69 3.44 2.26
CA LEU A 120 -5.65 4.13 3.03
C LEU A 120 -5.03 5.28 2.23
N LEU A 121 -4.76 5.07 0.94
CA LEU A 121 -4.26 6.11 0.05
C LEU A 121 -5.26 7.26 -0.09
N ASP A 122 -6.55 6.97 -0.22
CA ASP A 122 -7.62 7.98 -0.27
C ASP A 122 -7.70 8.79 1.03
N GLN A 123 -7.53 8.15 2.18
CA GLN A 123 -7.49 8.83 3.48
C GLN A 123 -6.26 9.75 3.60
N ILE A 124 -5.08 9.27 3.19
CA ILE A 124 -3.84 10.05 3.22
C ILE A 124 -3.96 11.24 2.25
N THR A 125 -4.39 11.04 1.01
CA THR A 125 -4.55 12.12 0.01
C THR A 125 -5.65 13.12 0.37
N GLY A 126 -6.78 12.66 0.93
CA GLY A 126 -7.85 13.52 1.44
C GLY A 126 -7.39 14.40 2.59
N SER A 127 -6.50 13.89 3.46
CA SER A 127 -5.89 14.67 4.55
C SER A 127 -4.85 15.69 4.08
N ILE A 128 -4.19 15.45 2.93
CA ILE A 128 -3.18 16.34 2.33
C ILE A 128 -3.84 17.49 1.55
N THR A 129 -4.97 17.24 0.86
CA THR A 129 -5.66 18.23 0.02
C THR A 129 -6.62 19.13 0.79
N GLY A 130 -7.18 18.66 1.91
CA GLY A 130 -7.97 19.46 2.84
C GLY A 130 -7.21 19.64 4.14
N GLY A 131 -6.32 20.64 4.18
CA GLY A 131 -5.36 20.88 5.26
C GLY A 131 -5.84 20.44 6.64
N MET A 132 -5.19 19.40 7.17
CA MET A 132 -5.23 18.90 8.55
C MET A 132 -6.43 19.37 9.39
N SER A 133 -7.64 18.91 9.03
CA SER A 133 -8.81 19.08 9.89
C SER A 133 -8.80 17.95 10.92
N GLY A 134 -8.67 18.30 12.20
CA GLY A 134 -8.33 17.44 13.35
C GLY A 134 -9.24 16.23 13.68
N GLY A 135 -10.10 15.78 12.76
CA GLY A 135 -10.96 14.61 12.94
C GLY A 135 -10.24 13.26 12.81
N VAL A 136 -9.26 13.13 11.91
CA VAL A 136 -8.55 11.84 11.69
C VAL A 136 -7.54 11.56 12.82
N LEU A 137 -6.93 12.59 13.41
CA LEU A 137 -6.07 12.44 14.59
C LEU A 137 -6.89 11.96 15.80
N MET A 138 -8.12 12.45 15.98
CA MET A 138 -9.03 11.95 17.02
C MET A 138 -9.42 10.48 16.85
N GLN A 139 -9.51 9.98 15.61
CA GLN A 139 -9.84 8.58 15.37
C GLN A 139 -8.65 7.63 15.63
N LEU A 140 -7.42 8.14 15.52
CA LEU A 140 -6.21 7.43 15.93
C LEU A 140 -5.95 7.51 17.45
N GLU A 141 -6.32 8.61 18.12
CA GLU A 141 -6.15 8.76 19.58
C GLU A 141 -7.31 8.19 20.42
N GLY A 142 -8.48 7.95 19.81
CA GLY A 142 -9.69 7.48 20.50
C GLY A 142 -9.69 6.02 20.98
N LEU A 143 -8.70 5.22 20.58
CA LEU A 143 -8.63 3.79 20.95
C LEU A 143 -7.85 3.50 22.25
N HIS A 144 -7.47 4.53 23.03
CA HIS A 144 -6.85 4.36 24.34
C HIS A 144 -7.61 5.04 25.49
N ARG A 145 -8.93 4.82 25.55
CA ARG A 145 -9.74 5.13 26.74
C ARG A 145 -10.69 4.00 27.14
N SER A 146 -10.12 2.99 27.79
CA SER A 146 -10.75 2.20 28.86
C SER A 146 -9.59 1.73 29.74
N THR A 147 -9.50 1.92 31.05
CA THR A 147 -10.52 2.07 32.10
C THR A 147 -9.73 2.31 33.39
N GLY A 148 -10.18 3.20 34.28
CA GLY A 148 -9.61 3.30 35.62
C GLY A 148 -9.52 4.70 36.21
N GLY A 149 -10.60 5.48 36.11
CA GLY A 149 -10.76 6.61 37.01
C GLY A 149 -11.12 6.11 38.41
N ASN A 150 -10.43 6.59 39.44
CA ASN A 150 -11.10 6.99 40.66
C ASN A 150 -10.26 8.05 41.40
N ALA A 151 -10.59 9.31 41.15
CA ALA A 151 -10.17 10.43 41.97
C ALA A 151 -11.18 10.59 43.12
N LEU A 152 -10.67 10.42 44.34
CA LEU A 152 -10.98 11.17 45.56
C LEU A 152 -12.33 11.93 45.59
N LEU A 153 -13.25 11.47 46.44
CA LEU A 153 -14.25 12.33 47.07
C LEU A 153 -14.05 12.28 48.59
N HIS A 154 -13.89 13.48 49.14
CA HIS A 154 -13.65 13.84 50.53
C HIS A 154 -14.95 14.40 51.13
N SER A 155 -15.34 13.93 52.33
CA SER A 155 -16.09 14.62 53.42
C SER A 155 -16.82 13.57 54.28
N SER A 156 -16.52 13.37 55.57
CA SER A 156 -17.07 14.08 56.76
C SER A 156 -18.60 14.20 56.69
N TRP A 157 -19.44 13.67 57.59
CA TRP A 157 -19.38 13.33 59.01
C TRP A 157 -20.13 12.02 59.31
#